data_AF-A0A5D2YNH7-F1
#
_entry.id   AF-A0A5D2YNH7-F1
#
_cell.length_a   1.000
_cell.length_b   1.000
_cell.length_c   1.000
_cell.angle_alpha   90.00
_cell.angle_beta   90.00
_cell.angle_gamma   90.00
#
_symmetry.space_group_name_H-M   'P 1'
#
loop_
_entity.id
_entity.type
_entity.pdbx_description
1 polymer ?
#
loop_
_entity_poly.entity_id
_entity_poly.type
_entity_poly.pdbx_seq_one_letter_code
_entity_poly.pdbx_strand_id
1 'polypeptide(L)'
;MLTYPPEVDALQAIRRKLKDPRKNLRNWRKGDPCVSNWTGVICTMPQPDGFLHIQELRMLNLNLTGKLAPKLGQLSNLTVLNFMWNHNITGSIPKEIGNIKSLKFLLLSGNQLTGPLADELGFLPNLLMFQVDLNQITGSLPKSFVNLISCRHFHMNNNSISGQIPSELSSMPALIHFLLDNNNLMGNLPPEFSQMPKLRILQLDNNSFGGTEIPASYGNMSNLVKLSASFPFSIDYQFIQREKGYKYLFLIDRFM
;
A
#
# COMPACT_ATOMS: atom_id res chain seq x y z
N MET A 1 -20.11 27.93 2.49
CA MET A 1 -19.46 27.20 3.61
C MET A 1 -17.97 27.20 3.39
N LEU A 2 -17.20 27.20 4.46
CA LEU A 2 -15.73 27.16 4.43
C LEU A 2 -15.23 25.74 4.75
N THR A 3 -13.95 25.51 4.50
CA THR A 3 -13.26 24.29 4.90
C THR A 3 -13.13 24.24 6.43
N TYR A 4 -13.24 23.05 7.01
CA TYR A 4 -13.06 22.85 8.45
C TYR A 4 -11.66 23.36 8.91
N PRO A 5 -11.57 24.33 9.84
CA PRO A 5 -10.30 25.03 10.11
C PRO A 5 -9.10 24.15 10.48
N PRO A 6 -9.24 23.09 11.31
CA PRO A 6 -8.12 22.17 11.58
C PRO A 6 -7.55 21.47 10.34
N GLU A 7 -8.39 21.20 9.33
CA GLU A 7 -7.93 20.61 8.06
C GLU A 7 -7.21 21.65 7.19
N VAL A 8 -7.61 22.92 7.27
CA VAL A 8 -6.86 24.03 6.63
C VAL A 8 -5.44 24.09 7.20
N ASP A 9 -5.30 24.05 8.53
CA ASP A 9 -4.01 24.01 9.20
C ASP A 9 -3.19 22.77 8.80
N ALA A 10 -3.86 21.63 8.65
CA ALA A 10 -3.24 20.40 8.19
C ALA A 10 -2.69 20.52 6.76
N LEU A 11 -3.47 21.04 5.81
CA LEU A 11 -3.02 21.28 4.44
C LEU A 11 -1.86 22.28 4.39
N GLN A 12 -1.87 23.33 5.22
CA GLN A 12 -0.74 24.25 5.32
C GLN A 12 0.52 23.57 5.86
N ALA A 13 0.40 22.69 6.85
CA ALA A 13 1.53 21.92 7.37
C ALA A 13 2.08 20.94 6.33
N ILE A 14 1.20 20.27 5.58
CA ILE A 14 1.56 19.40 4.45
C ILE A 14 2.34 20.22 3.40
N ARG A 15 1.82 21.38 3.01
CA ARG A 15 2.50 22.29 2.07
C ARG A 15 3.91 22.65 2.49
N ARG A 16 4.15 22.87 3.79
CA ARG A 16 5.47 23.24 4.33
C ARG A 16 6.47 22.07 4.29
N LYS A 17 6.00 20.82 4.30
CA LYS A 17 6.84 19.62 4.21
C LYS A 17 7.12 19.18 2.77
N LEU A 18 6.29 19.62 1.83
CA LEU A 18 6.48 19.44 0.40
C LEU A 18 7.33 20.56 -0.19
N LYS A 19 8.08 20.22 -1.25
CA LYS A 19 8.68 21.18 -2.18
C LYS A 19 8.00 21.01 -3.52
N ASP A 20 7.65 22.12 -4.15
CA ASP A 20 6.90 22.16 -5.40
C ASP A 20 7.69 22.97 -6.44
N PRO A 21 8.72 22.35 -7.06
CA PRO A 21 9.60 23.05 -7.99
C PRO A 21 8.87 23.55 -9.25
N ARG A 22 7.79 22.87 -9.66
CA ARG A 22 6.97 23.24 -10.82
C ARG A 22 5.84 24.22 -10.48
N LYS A 23 5.68 24.59 -9.21
CA LYS A 23 4.64 25.51 -8.72
C LYS A 23 3.21 25.01 -9.04
N ASN A 24 3.01 23.70 -9.09
CA ASN A 24 1.72 23.06 -9.34
C ASN A 24 0.70 23.32 -8.21
N LEU A 25 1.19 23.56 -6.99
CA LEU A 25 0.42 23.90 -5.79
C LEU A 25 0.44 25.40 -5.48
N ARG A 26 0.65 26.27 -6.49
CA ARG A 26 0.70 27.74 -6.29
C ARG A 26 -0.53 28.32 -5.61
N ASN A 27 -1.72 27.74 -5.83
CA ASN A 27 -2.97 28.19 -5.23
C ASN A 27 -3.13 27.80 -3.75
N TRP A 28 -2.27 26.91 -3.21
CA TRP A 28 -2.27 26.53 -1.79
C TRP A 28 -1.79 27.64 -0.82
N ARG A 29 -1.70 28.88 -1.30
CA ARG A 29 -1.24 30.05 -0.53
C ARG A 29 -2.34 31.08 -0.31
N LYS A 30 -3.48 30.97 -1.01
CA LYS A 30 -4.52 31.99 -0.97
C LYS A 30 -5.91 31.36 -1.04
N GLY A 31 -6.82 31.93 -0.26
CA GLY A 31 -8.21 31.50 -0.19
C GLY A 31 -8.40 30.20 0.59
N ASP A 32 -9.65 29.89 0.86
CA ASP A 32 -10.07 28.66 1.51
C ASP A 32 -9.86 27.44 0.59
N PRO A 33 -9.35 26.30 1.09
CA PRO A 33 -9.01 25.14 0.26
C PRO A 33 -10.14 24.61 -0.63
N CYS A 34 -11.32 24.42 -0.06
CA CYS A 34 -12.48 23.91 -0.78
C CYS A 34 -13.12 24.98 -1.66
N VAL A 35 -13.30 26.20 -1.15
CA VAL A 35 -13.96 27.28 -1.91
C VAL A 35 -13.09 27.77 -3.09
N SER A 36 -11.76 27.75 -2.93
CA SER A 36 -10.82 28.25 -3.94
C SER A 36 -10.27 27.13 -4.83
N ASN A 37 -10.84 25.93 -4.76
CA ASN A 37 -10.44 24.76 -5.55
C ASN A 37 -8.92 24.53 -5.54
N TRP A 38 -8.35 24.35 -4.35
CA TRP A 38 -6.92 24.03 -4.23
C TRP A 38 -6.57 22.80 -5.06
N THR A 39 -5.44 22.88 -5.78
CA THR A 39 -5.04 21.80 -6.70
C THR A 39 -4.98 20.48 -5.95
N GLY A 40 -5.67 19.46 -6.45
CA GLY A 40 -5.67 18.13 -5.87
C GLY A 40 -6.48 17.98 -4.58
N VAL A 41 -7.19 19.01 -4.10
CA VAL A 41 -8.05 18.94 -2.92
C VAL A 41 -9.50 18.76 -3.37
N ILE A 42 -10.11 17.63 -3.02
CA ILE A 42 -11.54 17.37 -3.25
C ILE A 42 -12.24 17.35 -1.90
N CYS A 43 -13.35 18.07 -1.80
CA CYS A 43 -14.07 18.22 -0.55
C CYS A 43 -15.42 17.52 -0.57
N THR A 44 -15.92 17.19 0.63
CA THR A 44 -17.26 16.65 0.82
C THR A 44 -18.33 17.68 0.44
N MET A 45 -19.57 17.22 0.28
CA MET A 45 -20.72 18.10 0.42
C MET A 45 -20.77 18.71 1.83
N PRO A 46 -21.48 19.84 2.03
CA PRO A 46 -21.80 20.37 3.36
C PRO A 46 -22.13 19.30 4.39
N GLN A 47 -21.38 19.29 5.49
CA GLN A 47 -21.61 18.37 6.60
C GLN A 47 -22.49 19.03 7.68
N PRO A 48 -23.12 18.25 8.58
CA PRO A 48 -24.00 18.78 9.64
C PRO A 48 -23.34 19.78 10.58
N ASP A 49 -22.01 19.78 10.68
CA ASP A 49 -21.22 20.71 11.49
C ASP A 49 -21.04 22.09 10.84
N GLY A 50 -21.55 22.27 9.62
CA GLY A 50 -21.49 23.54 8.91
C GLY A 50 -20.26 23.72 8.00
N PHE A 51 -19.39 22.72 7.91
CA PHE A 51 -18.13 22.80 7.16
C PHE A 51 -18.06 21.86 5.95
N LEU A 52 -17.16 22.20 5.06
CA LEU A 52 -16.65 21.29 4.03
C LEU A 52 -15.42 20.57 4.60
N HIS A 53 -15.30 19.28 4.36
CA HIS A 53 -14.13 18.49 4.78
C HIS A 53 -13.35 17.97 3.58
N ILE A 54 -12.05 17.74 3.76
CA ILE A 54 -11.19 17.16 2.74
C ILE A 54 -11.53 15.66 2.61
N GLN A 55 -12.11 15.31 1.47
CA GLN A 55 -12.50 13.95 1.13
C GLN A 55 -11.39 13.22 0.36
N GLU A 56 -10.65 13.94 -0.49
CA GLU A 56 -9.56 13.37 -1.26
C GLU A 56 -8.39 14.34 -1.43
N LEU A 57 -7.18 13.78 -1.42
CA LEU A 57 -5.95 14.49 -1.69
C LEU A 57 -5.23 13.79 -2.86
N ARG A 58 -5.32 14.39 -4.05
CA ARG A 58 -4.84 13.84 -5.33
C ARG A 58 -3.62 14.61 -5.84
N MET A 59 -2.44 14.10 -5.52
CA MET A 59 -1.13 14.68 -5.85
C MET A 59 -0.36 13.85 -6.88
N LEU A 60 -1.06 13.15 -7.76
CA LEU A 60 -0.47 12.26 -8.76
C LEU A 60 0.43 13.02 -9.74
N ASN A 61 1.69 12.59 -9.88
CA ASN A 61 2.61 13.08 -10.92
C ASN A 61 2.73 14.62 -11.00
N LEU A 62 2.85 15.26 -9.83
CA LEU A 62 3.01 16.72 -9.74
C LEU A 62 4.47 17.15 -9.58
N ASN A 63 5.43 16.22 -9.70
CA ASN A 63 6.86 16.46 -9.50
C ASN A 63 7.15 17.09 -8.12
N LEU A 64 6.38 16.70 -7.11
CA LEU A 64 6.57 17.14 -5.72
C LEU A 64 7.77 16.42 -5.12
N THR A 65 8.50 17.12 -4.26
CA THR A 65 9.58 16.51 -3.47
C THR A 65 9.37 16.82 -1.98
N GLY A 66 10.26 16.33 -1.11
CA GLY A 66 10.16 16.56 0.33
C GLY A 66 9.62 15.33 1.06
N LYS A 67 8.77 15.53 2.07
CA LYS A 67 8.28 14.44 2.94
C LYS A 67 6.77 14.52 3.16
N LEU A 68 6.15 13.38 3.43
CA LEU A 68 4.78 13.31 3.92
C LEU A 68 4.73 13.87 5.36
N ALA A 69 3.75 14.72 5.65
CA ALA A 69 3.62 15.34 6.96
C ALA A 69 2.78 14.47 7.92
N PRO A 70 3.16 14.30 9.19
CA PRO A 70 2.32 13.65 10.22
C PRO A 70 0.90 14.21 10.32
N LYS A 71 0.75 15.51 10.02
CA LYS A 71 -0.53 16.22 10.05
C LYS A 71 -1.55 15.69 9.03
N LEU A 72 -1.14 14.84 8.08
CA LEU A 72 -2.06 14.07 7.22
C LEU A 72 -3.09 13.29 8.05
N GLY A 73 -2.70 12.78 9.22
CA GLY A 73 -3.59 12.06 10.14
C GLY A 73 -4.76 12.87 10.71
N GLN A 74 -4.83 14.17 10.43
CA GLN A 74 -5.92 15.05 10.89
C GLN A 74 -7.03 15.26 9.85
N LEU A 75 -6.85 14.75 8.63
CA LEU A 75 -7.87 14.80 7.59
C LEU A 75 -8.88 13.65 7.83
N SER A 76 -9.73 13.77 8.86
CA SER A 76 -10.54 12.66 9.39
C SER A 76 -11.54 12.06 8.40
N ASN A 77 -11.93 12.84 7.38
CA ASN A 77 -12.91 12.44 6.37
C ASN A 77 -12.26 11.99 5.05
N LEU A 78 -10.92 11.90 5.03
CA LEU A 78 -10.15 11.57 3.84
C LEU A 78 -10.34 10.11 3.44
N THR A 79 -10.89 9.89 2.24
CA THR A 79 -11.11 8.57 1.65
C THR A 79 -10.04 8.16 0.66
N VAL A 80 -9.36 9.13 0.03
CA VAL A 80 -8.28 8.88 -0.95
C VAL A 80 -7.08 9.76 -0.61
N LEU A 81 -5.93 9.11 -0.37
CA LEU A 81 -4.63 9.75 -0.24
C LEU A 81 -3.74 9.27 -1.37
N ASN A 82 -3.53 10.11 -2.39
CA ASN A 82 -2.74 9.77 -3.57
C ASN A 82 -1.57 10.73 -3.74
N PHE A 83 -0.35 10.21 -3.62
CA PHE A 83 0.91 10.90 -3.87
C PHE A 83 1.80 10.13 -4.86
N MET A 84 1.21 9.25 -5.67
CA MET A 84 1.98 8.39 -6.57
C MET A 84 2.77 9.20 -7.61
N TRP A 85 3.88 8.61 -8.06
CA TRP A 85 4.67 9.05 -9.21
C TRP A 85 5.16 10.50 -9.12
N ASN A 86 5.48 10.97 -7.92
CA ASN A 86 6.21 12.23 -7.75
C ASN A 86 7.73 12.04 -7.80
N HIS A 87 8.19 10.79 -7.84
CA HIS A 87 9.57 10.33 -8.01
C HIS A 87 10.55 10.70 -6.88
N ASN A 88 10.29 11.75 -6.10
CA ASN A 88 11.25 12.29 -5.13
C ASN A 88 10.60 12.72 -3.80
N ILE A 89 9.48 12.08 -3.43
CA ILE A 89 8.97 12.13 -2.05
C ILE A 89 9.76 11.11 -1.24
N THR A 90 10.32 11.57 -0.11
CA THR A 90 11.30 10.86 0.71
C THR A 90 10.82 10.72 2.16
N GLY A 91 11.56 9.96 2.96
CA GLY A 91 11.26 9.72 4.37
C GLY A 91 10.19 8.66 4.58
N SER A 92 9.80 8.43 5.82
CA SER A 92 8.84 7.39 6.17
C SER A 92 7.38 7.79 5.95
N ILE A 93 6.55 6.77 5.78
CA ILE A 93 5.09 6.90 5.84
C ILE A 93 4.73 7.28 7.29
N PRO A 94 4.11 8.45 7.55
CA PRO A 94 3.76 8.86 8.90
C PRO A 94 2.74 7.91 9.53
N LYS A 95 3.01 7.45 10.75
CA LYS A 95 2.13 6.54 11.49
C LYS A 95 0.75 7.14 11.78
N GLU A 96 0.67 8.46 11.84
CA GLU A 96 -0.56 9.23 12.05
C GLU A 96 -1.59 9.02 10.92
N ILE A 97 -1.16 8.53 9.74
CA ILE A 97 -2.11 8.09 8.69
C ILE A 97 -3.07 7.04 9.25
N GLY A 98 -2.64 6.21 10.21
CA GLY A 98 -3.47 5.25 10.93
C GLY A 98 -4.68 5.85 11.67
N ASN A 99 -4.72 7.19 11.86
CA ASN A 99 -5.87 7.88 12.47
C ASN A 99 -7.02 8.12 11.48
N ILE A 100 -6.77 8.01 10.17
CA ILE A 100 -7.74 8.32 9.11
C ILE A 100 -8.68 7.12 8.90
N LYS A 101 -9.62 6.90 9.83
CA LYS A 101 -10.49 5.70 9.80
C LYS A 101 -11.38 5.62 8.56
N SER A 102 -11.61 6.73 7.88
CA SER A 102 -12.39 6.82 6.63
C SER A 102 -11.59 6.43 5.38
N LEU A 103 -10.27 6.25 5.48
CA LEU A 103 -9.39 6.01 4.33
C LEU A 103 -9.72 4.69 3.64
N LYS A 104 -9.90 4.76 2.31
CA LYS A 104 -10.16 3.61 1.44
C LYS A 104 -8.99 3.31 0.51
N PHE A 105 -8.27 4.35 0.08
CA PHE A 105 -7.18 4.21 -0.87
C PHE A 105 -5.94 4.97 -0.36
N LEU A 106 -4.90 4.22 -0.02
CA LEU A 106 -3.57 4.75 0.28
C LEU A 106 -2.65 4.44 -0.90
N LEU A 107 -2.34 5.45 -1.71
CA LEU A 107 -1.66 5.31 -3.00
C LEU A 107 -0.38 6.13 -3.02
N LEU A 108 0.77 5.50 -2.78
CA LEU A 108 2.07 6.16 -2.62
C LEU A 108 3.17 5.62 -3.55
N SER A 109 2.80 4.80 -4.53
CA SER A 109 3.74 4.12 -5.43
C SER A 109 4.63 5.05 -6.26
N GLY A 110 5.84 4.58 -6.59
CA GLY A 110 6.80 5.29 -7.44
C GLY A 110 7.33 6.58 -6.81
N ASN A 111 7.84 6.45 -5.59
CA ASN A 111 8.50 7.51 -4.83
C ASN A 111 9.82 6.96 -4.23
N GLN A 112 10.42 7.69 -3.30
CA GLN A 112 11.62 7.29 -2.56
C GLN A 112 11.31 7.21 -1.06
N LEU A 113 10.12 6.72 -0.70
CA LEU A 113 9.73 6.52 0.70
C LEU A 113 10.60 5.42 1.33
N THR A 114 11.04 5.66 2.55
CA THR A 114 12.00 4.80 3.28
C THR A 114 11.49 4.42 4.67
N GLY A 115 12.22 3.57 5.38
CA GLY A 115 11.89 3.20 6.76
C GLY A 115 10.76 2.16 6.85
N PRO A 116 10.43 1.73 8.07
CA PRO A 116 9.46 0.66 8.29
C PRO A 116 8.01 1.10 8.11
N LEU A 117 7.15 0.14 7.75
CA LEU A 117 5.71 0.26 7.89
C LEU A 117 5.36 0.25 9.39
N ALA A 118 4.67 1.28 9.87
CA ALA A 118 4.28 1.38 11.26
C ALA A 118 3.06 0.51 11.58
N ASP A 119 2.99 -0.03 12.81
CA ASP A 119 1.86 -0.84 13.27
C ASP A 119 0.53 -0.08 13.18
N GLU A 120 0.54 1.24 13.38
CA GLU A 120 -0.66 2.08 13.33
C GLU A 120 -1.34 2.08 11.96
N LEU A 121 -0.63 1.75 10.88
CA LEU A 121 -1.22 1.59 9.56
C LEU A 121 -2.20 0.40 9.48
N GLY A 122 -2.10 -0.56 10.41
CA GLY A 122 -3.08 -1.62 10.59
C GLY A 122 -4.43 -1.14 11.15
N PHE A 123 -4.54 0.11 11.61
CA PHE A 123 -5.77 0.64 12.22
C PHE A 123 -6.69 1.36 11.22
N LEU A 124 -6.71 0.93 9.96
CA LEU A 124 -7.50 1.51 8.87
C LEU A 124 -8.63 0.55 8.45
N PRO A 125 -9.75 0.48 9.18
CA PRO A 125 -10.75 -0.58 9.02
C PRO A 125 -11.46 -0.55 7.66
N ASN A 126 -11.49 0.60 6.99
CA ASN A 126 -12.15 0.82 5.70
C ASN A 126 -11.19 0.76 4.51
N LEU A 127 -9.91 0.48 4.74
CA LEU A 127 -8.91 0.48 3.66
C LEU A 127 -9.22 -0.65 2.68
N LEU A 128 -9.28 -0.33 1.39
CA LEU A 128 -9.53 -1.27 0.30
C LEU A 128 -8.25 -1.58 -0.48
N MET A 129 -7.38 -0.57 -0.64
CA MET A 129 -6.15 -0.64 -1.41
C MET A 129 -5.02 0.03 -0.62
N PHE A 130 -3.97 -0.73 -0.36
CA PHE A 130 -2.69 -0.25 0.15
C PHE A 130 -1.64 -0.43 -0.95
N GLN A 131 -1.26 0.67 -1.59
CA GLN A 131 -0.34 0.69 -2.73
C GLN A 131 0.90 1.52 -2.40
N VAL A 132 2.04 0.85 -2.25
CA VAL A 132 3.34 1.48 -1.93
C VAL A 132 4.49 0.88 -2.73
N ASP A 133 4.18 0.17 -3.80
CA ASP A 133 5.17 -0.41 -4.71
C ASP A 133 6.13 0.64 -5.30
N LEU A 134 7.31 0.22 -5.72
CA LEU A 134 8.33 1.11 -6.29
C LEU A 134 8.75 2.22 -5.32
N ASN A 135 9.22 1.82 -4.13
CA ASN A 135 9.78 2.68 -3.09
C ASN A 135 11.04 2.03 -2.50
N GLN A 136 11.51 2.52 -1.34
CA GLN A 136 12.66 1.99 -0.60
C GLN A 136 12.25 1.62 0.84
N ILE A 137 11.02 1.12 1.02
CA ILE A 137 10.46 0.76 2.33
C ILE A 137 11.24 -0.43 2.88
N THR A 138 11.62 -0.37 4.16
CA THR A 138 12.45 -1.38 4.84
C THR A 138 11.69 -2.05 5.98
N GLY A 139 12.32 -3.00 6.69
CA GLY A 139 11.76 -3.61 7.89
C GLY A 139 10.69 -4.65 7.59
N SER A 140 10.08 -5.22 8.63
CA SER A 140 9.11 -6.31 8.52
C SER A 140 7.69 -5.84 8.25
N LEU A 141 6.89 -6.72 7.66
CA LEU A 141 5.44 -6.55 7.58
C LEU A 141 4.82 -6.51 8.99
N PRO A 142 4.03 -5.48 9.34
CA PRO A 142 3.37 -5.40 10.63
C PRO A 142 2.33 -6.49 10.83
N LYS A 143 2.36 -7.18 11.96
CA LYS A 143 1.31 -8.15 12.33
C LYS A 143 -0.06 -7.49 12.45
N SER A 144 -0.09 -6.20 12.82
CA SER A 144 -1.31 -5.41 12.93
C SER A 144 -2.11 -5.30 11.62
N PHE A 145 -1.52 -5.61 10.46
CA PHE A 145 -2.22 -5.57 9.17
C PHE A 145 -3.33 -6.62 9.07
N VAL A 146 -3.34 -7.63 9.95
CA VAL A 146 -4.49 -8.53 10.13
C VAL A 146 -5.80 -7.77 10.43
N ASN A 147 -5.70 -6.57 11.03
CA ASN A 147 -6.85 -5.72 11.37
C ASN A 147 -7.43 -4.97 10.16
N LEU A 148 -6.79 -5.04 8.99
CA LEU A 148 -7.26 -4.42 7.74
C LEU A 148 -8.36 -5.26 7.09
N ILE A 149 -9.47 -5.43 7.81
CA ILE A 149 -10.57 -6.37 7.49
C ILE A 149 -11.24 -6.12 6.14
N SER A 150 -11.18 -4.89 5.61
CA SER A 150 -11.76 -4.53 4.31
C SER A 150 -10.77 -4.61 3.15
N CYS A 151 -9.48 -4.78 3.43
CA CYS A 151 -8.45 -4.60 2.42
C CYS A 151 -8.40 -5.75 1.44
N ARG A 152 -8.33 -5.40 0.15
CA ARG A 152 -8.39 -6.33 -0.98
C ARG A 152 -7.06 -6.42 -1.72
N HIS A 153 -6.27 -5.36 -1.67
CA HIS A 153 -5.10 -5.23 -2.52
C HIS A 153 -3.94 -4.65 -1.71
N PHE A 154 -2.92 -5.48 -1.54
CA PHE A 154 -1.61 -5.09 -1.03
C PHE A 154 -0.61 -5.16 -2.18
N HIS A 155 -0.21 -4.00 -2.68
CA HIS A 155 0.87 -3.90 -3.66
C HIS A 155 2.06 -3.23 -2.98
N MET A 156 3.05 -4.03 -2.62
CA MET A 156 4.25 -3.61 -1.87
C MET A 156 5.53 -4.11 -2.56
N ASN A 157 5.41 -4.59 -3.80
CA ASN A 157 6.51 -5.07 -4.60
C ASN A 157 7.51 -3.96 -4.94
N ASN A 158 8.75 -4.33 -5.28
CA ASN A 158 9.84 -3.38 -5.57
C ASN A 158 10.10 -2.44 -4.37
N ASN A 159 10.48 -3.02 -3.25
CA ASN A 159 10.89 -2.32 -2.02
C ASN A 159 12.09 -3.06 -1.39
N SER A 160 12.39 -2.79 -0.13
CA SER A 160 13.41 -3.50 0.66
C SER A 160 12.83 -4.10 1.93
N ILE A 161 11.55 -4.52 1.89
CA ILE A 161 10.83 -5.14 3.01
C ILE A 161 11.52 -6.46 3.32
N SER A 162 11.77 -6.73 4.59
CA SER A 162 12.59 -7.83 5.06
C SER A 162 11.91 -8.65 6.16
N GLY A 163 12.56 -9.73 6.61
CA GLY A 163 12.01 -10.59 7.65
C GLY A 163 10.98 -11.59 7.11
N GLN A 164 10.38 -12.35 8.01
CA GLN A 164 9.40 -13.38 7.65
C GLN A 164 8.00 -12.77 7.46
N ILE A 165 7.26 -13.29 6.49
CA ILE A 165 5.84 -12.96 6.32
C ILE A 165 5.07 -13.48 7.56
N PRO A 166 4.36 -12.62 8.31
CA PRO A 166 3.58 -13.07 9.47
C PRO A 166 2.43 -13.99 9.05
N SER A 167 2.31 -15.16 9.68
CA SER A 167 1.24 -16.11 9.40
C SER A 167 -0.14 -15.58 9.80
N GLU A 168 -0.20 -14.60 10.70
CA GLU A 168 -1.42 -13.91 11.13
C GLU A 168 -2.15 -13.23 9.95
N LEU A 169 -1.43 -12.83 8.89
CA LEU A 169 -2.04 -12.25 7.69
C LEU A 169 -2.95 -13.23 6.94
N SER A 170 -2.84 -14.53 7.22
CA SER A 170 -3.76 -15.56 6.70
C SER A 170 -5.22 -15.32 7.10
N SER A 171 -5.45 -14.60 8.20
CA SER A 171 -6.78 -14.33 8.75
C SER A 171 -7.48 -13.11 8.11
N MET A 172 -6.84 -12.43 7.15
CA MET A 172 -7.45 -11.31 6.45
C MET A 172 -8.61 -11.77 5.56
N PRO A 173 -9.87 -11.37 5.82
CA PRO A 173 -11.05 -11.99 5.21
C PRO A 173 -11.34 -11.50 3.78
N ALA A 174 -10.69 -10.40 3.37
CA ALA A 174 -11.00 -9.70 2.12
C ALA A 174 -9.84 -9.67 1.11
N LEU A 175 -8.64 -10.12 1.47
CA LEU A 175 -7.45 -9.93 0.65
C LEU A 175 -7.53 -10.78 -0.63
N ILE A 176 -7.35 -10.11 -1.78
CA ILE A 176 -7.46 -10.69 -3.12
C ILE A 176 -6.08 -10.73 -3.79
N HIS A 177 -5.33 -9.62 -3.73
CA HIS A 177 -3.99 -9.52 -4.28
C HIS A 177 -2.98 -9.23 -3.18
N PHE A 178 -1.95 -10.06 -3.11
CA PHE A 178 -0.82 -9.85 -2.23
C PHE A 178 0.47 -9.90 -3.04
N LEU A 179 0.98 -8.72 -3.41
CA LEU A 179 2.14 -8.55 -4.27
C LEU A 179 3.31 -8.05 -3.42
N LEU A 180 4.30 -8.92 -3.23
CA LEU A 180 5.50 -8.70 -2.43
C LEU A 180 6.77 -9.07 -3.20
N ASP A 181 6.67 -9.33 -4.50
CA ASP A 181 7.83 -9.62 -5.35
C ASP A 181 8.87 -8.49 -5.30
N ASN A 182 10.14 -8.81 -5.55
CA ASN A 182 11.23 -7.83 -5.53
C ASN A 182 11.38 -7.12 -4.17
N ASN A 183 11.64 -7.92 -3.13
CA ASN A 183 11.88 -7.48 -1.75
C ASN A 183 12.99 -8.35 -1.10
N ASN A 184 13.24 -8.18 0.19
CA ASN A 184 14.23 -8.91 0.97
C ASN A 184 13.58 -9.88 1.99
N LEU A 185 12.37 -10.38 1.71
CA LEU A 185 11.65 -11.27 2.61
C LEU A 185 12.41 -12.59 2.77
N MET A 186 12.38 -13.15 3.97
CA MET A 186 13.14 -14.35 4.33
C MET A 186 12.28 -15.34 5.11
N GLY A 187 12.88 -16.46 5.54
CA GLY A 187 12.16 -17.53 6.23
C GLY A 187 11.35 -18.39 5.28
N ASN A 188 10.26 -18.97 5.79
CA ASN A 188 9.40 -19.90 5.05
C ASN A 188 8.05 -19.25 4.70
N LEU A 189 7.43 -19.73 3.62
CA LEU A 189 6.05 -19.35 3.30
C LEU A 189 5.09 -19.91 4.35
N PRO A 190 4.16 -19.11 4.91
CA PRO A 190 3.22 -19.60 5.91
C PRO A 190 2.24 -20.62 5.30
N PRO A 191 2.18 -21.87 5.79
CA PRO A 191 1.19 -22.86 5.34
C PRO A 191 -0.26 -22.42 5.57
N GLU A 192 -0.48 -21.53 6.54
CA GLU A 192 -1.78 -20.94 6.89
C GLU A 192 -2.38 -20.11 5.76
N PHE A 193 -1.58 -19.63 4.81
CA PHE A 193 -2.12 -18.92 3.64
C PHE A 193 -3.06 -19.78 2.80
N SER A 194 -2.97 -21.11 2.94
CA SER A 194 -3.96 -22.05 2.39
C SER A 194 -5.40 -21.78 2.82
N GLN A 195 -5.59 -21.09 3.94
CA GLN A 195 -6.89 -20.77 4.53
C GLN A 195 -7.43 -19.39 4.11
N MET A 196 -6.67 -18.62 3.31
CA MET A 196 -7.09 -17.28 2.91
C MET A 196 -8.31 -17.36 1.97
N PRO A 197 -9.48 -16.88 2.39
CA PRO A 197 -10.74 -17.25 1.73
C PRO A 197 -10.92 -16.61 0.35
N LYS A 198 -10.20 -15.51 0.06
CA LYS A 198 -10.39 -14.72 -1.17
C LYS A 198 -9.10 -14.46 -1.94
N LEU A 199 -7.97 -15.02 -1.51
CA LEU A 199 -6.69 -14.75 -2.15
C LEU A 199 -6.68 -15.36 -3.55
N ARG A 200 -6.42 -14.52 -4.56
CA ARG A 200 -6.40 -14.90 -5.98
C ARG A 200 -5.02 -14.76 -6.60
N ILE A 201 -4.26 -13.75 -6.18
CA ILE A 201 -2.93 -13.48 -6.72
C ILE A 201 -1.95 -13.33 -5.55
N LEU A 202 -0.95 -14.20 -5.52
CA LEU A 202 0.17 -14.16 -4.59
C LEU A 202 1.46 -14.09 -5.41
N GLN A 203 2.19 -12.98 -5.31
CA GLN A 203 3.47 -12.80 -6.02
C GLN A 203 4.57 -12.53 -5.00
N LEU A 204 5.59 -13.38 -5.04
CA LEU A 204 6.66 -13.48 -4.04
C LEU A 204 8.04 -13.66 -4.68
N ASP A 205 8.15 -13.64 -6.01
CA ASP A 205 9.43 -13.81 -6.72
C ASP A 205 10.46 -12.77 -6.29
N ASN A 206 11.74 -13.08 -6.48
CA ASN A 206 12.85 -12.20 -6.16
C ASN A 206 12.79 -11.70 -4.70
N ASN A 207 12.83 -12.69 -3.79
CA ASN A 207 12.99 -12.54 -2.35
C ASN A 207 14.05 -13.55 -1.87
N SER A 208 14.38 -13.52 -0.58
CA SER A 208 15.41 -14.34 0.06
C SER A 208 14.83 -15.46 0.92
N PHE A 209 13.77 -16.13 0.46
CA PHE A 209 13.15 -17.24 1.20
C PHE A 209 14.14 -18.40 1.36
N GLY A 210 14.26 -18.89 2.60
CA GLY A 210 15.20 -19.97 2.95
C GLY A 210 14.61 -21.38 2.84
N GLY A 211 13.30 -21.49 2.63
CA GLY A 211 12.62 -22.76 2.40
C GLY A 211 13.03 -23.41 1.07
N THR A 212 12.84 -24.72 0.98
CA THR A 212 13.16 -25.49 -0.24
C THR A 212 11.95 -25.70 -1.14
N GLU A 213 10.73 -25.45 -0.64
CA GLU A 213 9.49 -25.76 -1.34
C GLU A 213 8.31 -24.87 -0.95
N ILE A 214 7.32 -24.81 -1.85
CA ILE A 214 6.01 -24.22 -1.58
C ILE A 214 5.25 -25.17 -0.63
N PRO A 215 4.60 -24.69 0.44
CA PRO A 215 3.83 -25.55 1.34
C PRO A 215 2.80 -26.38 0.57
N ALA A 216 2.77 -27.70 0.80
CA ALA A 216 1.83 -28.60 0.12
C ALA A 216 0.35 -28.19 0.33
N SER A 217 0.05 -27.53 1.45
CA SER A 217 -1.28 -26.98 1.75
C SER A 217 -1.77 -25.94 0.72
N TYR A 218 -0.87 -25.31 -0.06
CA TYR A 218 -1.26 -24.35 -1.10
C TYR A 218 -2.01 -25.04 -2.25
N GLY A 219 -1.87 -26.35 -2.42
CA GLY A 219 -2.70 -27.15 -3.32
C GLY A 219 -4.20 -27.08 -3.00
N ASN A 220 -4.57 -26.71 -1.76
CA ASN A 220 -5.96 -26.56 -1.34
C ASN A 220 -6.53 -25.15 -1.60
N MET A 221 -5.74 -24.20 -2.11
CA MET A 221 -6.18 -22.82 -2.36
C MET A 221 -7.04 -22.71 -3.62
N SER A 222 -8.31 -23.11 -3.51
CA SER A 222 -9.24 -23.18 -4.65
C SER A 222 -9.52 -21.85 -5.37
N ASN A 223 -9.31 -20.71 -4.68
CA ASN A 223 -9.49 -19.37 -5.27
C ASN A 223 -8.21 -18.81 -5.92
N LEU A 224 -7.05 -19.46 -5.73
CA LEU A 224 -5.77 -18.94 -6.21
C LEU A 224 -5.65 -19.12 -7.72
N VAL A 225 -5.51 -18.00 -8.42
CA VAL A 225 -5.38 -17.93 -9.89
C VAL A 225 -3.93 -17.78 -10.30
N LYS A 226 -3.11 -17.11 -9.48
CA LYS A 226 -1.69 -16.91 -9.77
C LYS A 226 -0.88 -17.02 -8.49
N LEU A 227 0.13 -17.88 -8.53
CA LEU A 227 1.19 -17.98 -7.53
C LEU A 227 2.51 -17.80 -8.26
N SER A 228 3.37 -16.93 -7.75
CA SER A 228 4.76 -16.89 -8.16
C SER A 228 5.66 -16.75 -6.93
N ALA A 229 6.63 -17.64 -6.81
CA ALA A 229 7.61 -17.66 -5.73
C ALA A 229 8.89 -18.33 -6.24
N SER A 230 10.04 -17.71 -5.98
CA SER A 230 11.35 -18.23 -6.34
C SER A 230 12.14 -18.60 -5.08
N PHE A 231 12.74 -19.79 -5.05
CA PHE A 231 13.62 -20.24 -3.96
C PHE A 231 15.04 -20.50 -4.49
N PRO A 232 16.09 -20.11 -3.76
CA PRO A 232 17.48 -20.21 -4.23
C PRO A 232 17.97 -21.63 -4.50
N PHE A 233 17.27 -22.66 -3.99
CA PHE A 233 17.62 -24.07 -4.16
C PHE A 233 16.52 -24.91 -4.82
N SER A 234 15.44 -24.30 -5.33
CA SER A 234 14.40 -25.03 -6.05
C SER A 234 14.63 -24.93 -7.56
N ILE A 235 14.67 -26.07 -8.26
CA ILE A 235 14.56 -26.11 -9.72
C ILE A 235 13.27 -25.35 -10.09
N ASP A 236 13.37 -24.35 -10.97
CA ASP A 236 12.33 -23.39 -11.30
C ASP A 236 10.91 -23.98 -11.37
N TYR A 237 10.06 -23.56 -10.43
CA TYR A 237 8.63 -23.83 -10.47
C TYR A 237 7.88 -22.56 -10.86
N GLN A 238 7.81 -22.27 -12.16
CA GLN A 238 6.78 -21.36 -12.68
C GLN A 238 5.43 -22.10 -12.69
N PHE A 239 4.57 -21.85 -11.71
CA PHE A 239 3.21 -22.39 -11.69
C PHE A 239 2.18 -21.37 -12.18
N ILE A 240 1.63 -21.61 -13.37
CA ILE A 240 0.37 -21.00 -13.82
C ILE A 240 -0.76 -21.97 -13.49
N GLN A 241 -1.64 -21.60 -12.56
CA GLN A 241 -2.95 -22.25 -12.42
C GLN A 241 -3.77 -21.94 -13.68
N ARG A 242 -4.06 -22.97 -14.48
CA ARG A 242 -5.26 -22.96 -15.34
C ARG A 242 -6.05 -24.25 -15.17
N GLU A 243 -7.28 -24.01 -14.72
CA GLU A 243 -8.52 -24.73 -14.94
C GLU A 243 -8.45 -26.23 -15.24
N LYS A 244 -8.99 -27.01 -14.29
CA LYS A 244 -9.61 -28.32 -14.51
C LYS A 244 -8.65 -29.44 -14.95
N GLY A 245 -7.92 -29.98 -13.98
CA GLY A 245 -7.41 -31.36 -14.04
C GLY A 245 -6.00 -31.49 -14.61
N TYR A 246 -5.04 -31.72 -13.70
CA TYR A 246 -3.70 -32.30 -13.89
C TYR A 246 -2.87 -31.89 -15.13
N LYS A 247 -1.85 -31.03 -14.94
CA LYS A 247 -0.41 -31.38 -15.04
C LYS A 247 0.49 -30.15 -14.90
N TYR A 248 1.59 -30.35 -14.18
CA TYR A 248 2.78 -29.50 -14.06
C TYR A 248 3.27 -29.01 -15.44
N LEU A 249 3.65 -27.74 -15.55
CA LEU A 249 4.36 -27.23 -16.73
C LEU A 249 5.55 -26.37 -16.30
N PHE A 250 6.74 -26.86 -16.64
CA PHE A 250 8.04 -26.18 -16.55
C PHE A 250 8.25 -25.31 -17.79
N LEU A 251 8.84 -24.13 -17.62
CA LEU A 251 9.58 -23.45 -18.69
C LEU A 251 10.95 -23.03 -18.16
N ILE A 252 11.96 -23.77 -18.62
CA ILE A 252 13.36 -23.40 -18.60
C ILE A 252 13.54 -22.40 -19.74
N ASP A 253 14.04 -21.20 -19.44
CA ASP A 253 14.87 -20.48 -20.39
C ASP A 253 16.20 -20.16 -19.70
N ARG A 254 17.22 -20.92 -20.12
CA ARG A 254 18.62 -20.64 -19.82
C ARG A 254 18.99 -19.31 -20.45
N PHE A 255 19.69 -18.46 -19.72
CA PHE A 255 20.70 -17.60 -20.32
C PHE A 255 22.02 -17.71 -19.56
N MET A 256 22.97 -18.32 -20.29
CA MET A 256 24.42 -18.52 -20.07
C MET A 256 24.87 -19.47 -18.96
#